data_AF-A0A8W8HQD8-F1
#
_entry.id   AF-A0A8W8HQD8-F1
#
_cell.length_a   1.000
_cell.length_b   1.000
_cell.length_c   1.000
_cell.angle_alpha   90.00
_cell.angle_beta   90.00
_cell.angle_gamma   90.00
#
_symmetry.space_group_name_H-M   'P 1'
#
loop_
_entity.id
_entity.type
_entity.pdbx_description
1 polymer ?
#
loop_
_entity_poly.entity_id
_entity_poly.type
_entity_poly.pdbx_seq_one_letter_code
_entity_poly.pdbx_strand_id
1 'polypeptide(L)' 'KNHSHQQDIDDLKKHNAILEQQIRALEKAKTTGQFAVSSAVNAQAGAFEESESESSIDGEISHGRRKKLKTSD' A
#
# COMPACT_ATOMS: atom_id res chain seq x y z
N LYS A 1 6.02 18.39 35.66
CA LYS A 1 6.60 17.07 35.32
C LYS A 1 5.62 16.21 34.51
N ASN A 2 4.34 16.06 34.91
CA ASN A 2 3.33 15.34 34.11
C ASN A 2 3.05 15.94 32.71
N HIS A 3 3.07 17.26 32.58
CA HIS A 3 2.73 17.90 31.30
C HIS A 3 3.71 17.57 30.16
N SER A 4 5.02 17.56 30.45
CA SER A 4 6.04 17.18 29.46
C SER A 4 5.87 15.74 28.99
N HIS A 5 5.66 14.81 29.93
CA HIS A 5 5.43 13.41 29.57
C HIS A 5 4.15 13.22 28.78
N GLN A 6 3.10 13.97 29.10
CA GLN A 6 1.84 13.91 28.34
C GLN A 6 2.05 14.42 26.91
N GLN A 7 2.81 15.49 26.73
CA GLN A 7 3.18 16.00 25.42
C GLN A 7 4.00 14.98 24.62
N ASP A 8 5.01 14.38 25.24
CA ASP A 8 5.83 13.34 24.60
C ASP A 8 4.97 12.13 24.17
N ILE A 9 4.02 11.71 25.03
CA ILE A 9 3.07 10.63 24.72
C ILE A 9 2.19 11.00 23.53
N ASP A 10 1.68 12.22 23.49
CA ASP A 10 0.78 12.67 22.42
C ASP A 10 1.53 12.80 21.09
N ASP A 11 2.76 13.27 21.11
CA ASP A 11 3.60 13.37 19.91
C ASP A 11 4.02 11.98 19.41
N LEU A 12 4.36 11.05 20.30
CA LEU A 12 4.59 9.64 19.94
C LEU A 12 3.36 8.98 19.33
N LYS A 13 2.16 9.25 19.86
CA LYS A 13 0.90 8.74 19.29
C LYS A 13 0.67 9.28 17.88
N LYS A 14 0.91 10.57 17.64
CA LYS A 14 0.80 11.16 16.29
C LYS A 14 1.77 10.50 15.32
N HIS A 15 3.02 10.31 15.74
CA HIS A 15 4.03 9.67 14.90
C HIS A 15 3.65 8.22 14.57
N ASN A 16 3.18 7.44 15.56
CA ASN A 16 2.71 6.08 15.33
C ASN A 16 1.53 6.03 14.36
N ALA A 17 0.56 6.92 14.49
CA ALA A 17 -0.59 6.97 13.58
C ALA A 17 -0.15 7.22 12.11
N ILE A 18 0.83 8.10 11.90
CA ILE A 18 1.39 8.36 10.56
C ILE A 18 2.11 7.12 10.02
N LEU A 19 2.92 6.46 10.85
CA LEU A 19 3.63 5.25 10.45
C LEU A 19 2.67 4.12 10.09
N GLU A 20 1.63 3.89 10.90
CA GLU A 20 0.60 2.89 10.63
C GLU A 20 -0.13 3.16 9.31
N GLN A 21 -0.43 4.43 9.01
CA GLN A 21 -1.04 4.82 7.75
C GLN A 21 -0.12 4.54 6.55
N GLN A 22 1.17 4.84 6.68
CA GLN A 22 2.16 4.55 5.64
C GLN A 22 2.32 3.04 5.43
N ILE A 23 2.40 2.25 6.51
CA ILE A 23 2.50 0.79 6.44
C ILE A 23 1.29 0.23 5.69
N ARG A 24 0.07 0.62 6.08
CA ARG A 24 -1.15 0.18 5.40
C ARG A 24 -1.17 0.57 3.92
N ALA A 25 -0.72 1.77 3.57
CA ALA A 25 -0.62 2.21 2.18
C ALA A 25 0.38 1.36 1.39
N LEU A 26 1.53 1.02 1.97
CA LEU A 26 2.54 0.16 1.35
C LEU A 26 2.07 -1.29 1.21
N GLU A 27 1.37 -1.83 2.20
CA GLU A 27 0.76 -3.16 2.14
C GLU A 27 -0.32 -3.23 1.04
N LYS A 28 -1.15 -2.19 0.92
CA LYS A 28 -2.13 -2.06 -0.18
C LYS A 28 -1.44 -1.92 -1.54
N ALA A 29 -0.35 -1.16 -1.63
CA ALA A 29 0.42 -1.02 -2.86
C ALA A 29 1.11 -2.33 -3.27
N LYS A 30 1.62 -3.10 -2.30
CA LYS A 30 2.24 -4.41 -2.54
C LYS A 30 1.26 -5.43 -3.09
N THR A 31 0.01 -5.41 -2.60
CA THR A 31 -1.06 -6.31 -3.07
C THR A 31 -1.62 -5.89 -4.43
N THR A 32 -1.74 -4.58 -4.68
CA THR A 32 -2.31 -4.04 -5.94
C THR A 32 -1.29 -3.77 -7.05
N GLY A 33 0.01 -3.80 -6.74
CA GLY A 33 1.09 -3.44 -7.66
C GLY A 33 1.21 -1.94 -7.96
N GLN A 34 0.46 -1.06 -7.27
CA GLN A 34 0.43 0.39 -7.48
C GLN A 34 1.09 1.14 -6.31
N PHE A 35 2.40 1.39 -6.46
CA PHE A 35 3.22 2.14 -5.49
C PHE A 35 2.99 3.66 -5.47
N ALA A 36 2.09 4.18 -6.28
CA ALA A 36 1.99 5.60 -6.59
C ALA A 36 0.78 6.30 -5.94
N VAL A 37 0.51 6.10 -4.64
CA VAL A 37 -0.53 6.90 -3.91
C VAL A 37 -0.07 7.32 -2.50
N SER A 38 1.20 7.19 -2.14
CA SER A 38 1.63 7.46 -0.75
C SER A 38 1.88 8.94 -0.42
N SER A 39 1.84 9.86 -1.40
CA SER A 39 2.06 11.30 -1.17
C SER A 39 0.77 12.14 -1.06
N ALA A 40 -0.40 11.51 -1.02
CA ALA A 40 -1.70 12.20 -0.97
C ALA A 40 -2.39 12.12 0.41
N VAL A 41 -1.71 11.60 1.44
CA VAL A 41 -2.27 11.45 2.79
C VAL A 41 -2.56 12.76 3.53
N ASN A 42 -2.29 13.92 2.91
CA ASN A 42 -2.74 15.22 3.40
C ASN A 42 -4.05 15.73 2.74
N ALA A 43 -4.66 15.00 1.81
CA ALA A 43 -5.76 15.54 0.98
C ALA A 43 -7.16 14.98 1.25
N GLN A 44 -7.34 13.79 1.82
CA GLN A 44 -8.70 13.26 2.02
C GLN A 44 -8.81 12.40 3.28
N ALA A 45 -9.08 13.06 4.41
CA ALA A 45 -9.96 12.50 5.41
C ALA A 45 -11.39 12.57 4.85
N GLY A 46 -11.87 11.48 4.24
CA GLY A 46 -13.25 11.35 3.78
C GLY A 46 -13.36 10.78 2.36
N ALA A 47 -14.21 9.77 2.22
CA ALA A 47 -14.57 9.09 0.97
C ALA A 47 -13.51 8.13 0.40
N PHE A 48 -13.42 6.94 0.98
CA PHE A 48 -13.41 5.73 0.14
C PHE A 48 -14.44 4.78 0.72
N GLU A 49 -15.64 4.93 0.17
CA GLU A 49 -16.76 4.03 0.33
C GLU A 49 -16.33 2.61 -0.04
N GLU A 50 -16.71 1.70 0.84
CA GLU A 50 -16.91 0.27 0.66
C GLU A 50 -17.10 -0.15 -0.81
N SER A 51 -16.15 -0.91 -1.33
CA SER A 51 -16.43 -1.81 -2.45
C SER A 51 -15.74 -3.14 -2.13
N GLU A 52 -16.45 -3.92 -1.34
CA GLU A 52 -16.24 -5.35 -1.11
C GLU A 52 -16.42 -6.06 -2.47
N SER A 53 -15.36 -6.13 -3.28
CA SER A 53 -15.34 -6.99 -4.46
C SER A 53 -14.62 -8.28 -4.11
N GLU A 54 -15.43 -9.23 -3.65
CA GLU A 54 -15.13 -10.63 -3.38
C GLU A 54 -14.46 -11.31 -4.60
N SER A 55 -13.62 -12.29 -4.31
CA SER A 55 -12.74 -13.00 -5.25
C SER A 55 -13.41 -13.68 -6.44
N SER A 56 -12.75 -13.66 -7.60
CA SER A 56 -12.61 -14.84 -8.47
C SER A 56 -11.49 -14.63 -9.50
N ILE A 57 -10.30 -15.18 -9.24
CA ILE A 57 -9.31 -15.45 -10.29
C ILE A 57 -8.86 -16.91 -10.12
N ASP A 58 -9.79 -17.81 -10.44
CA ASP A 58 -9.51 -19.22 -10.69
C ASP A 58 -8.93 -19.38 -12.10
N GLY A 59 -7.83 -20.13 -12.20
CA GLY A 59 -7.33 -20.74 -13.43
C GLY A 59 -6.71 -19.83 -14.51
N GLU A 60 -5.39 -19.91 -14.69
CA GLU A 60 -4.72 -20.19 -15.98
C GLU A 60 -3.28 -19.63 -15.98
N ILE A 61 -2.34 -20.47 -15.56
CA ILE A 61 -0.91 -20.34 -15.86
C ILE A 61 -0.75 -20.55 -17.37
N SER A 62 -0.90 -19.49 -18.17
CA SER A 62 -0.59 -19.57 -19.62
C SER A 62 -0.32 -18.20 -20.23
N HIS A 63 0.82 -17.61 -19.89
CA HIS A 63 1.41 -16.53 -20.71
C HIS A 63 2.63 -17.07 -21.44
N GLY A 64 2.34 -17.76 -22.54
CA GLY A 64 3.31 -18.22 -23.51
C GLY A 64 4.00 -17.08 -24.28
N ARG A 65 5.05 -17.50 -25.00
CA ARG A 65 5.87 -16.77 -25.99
C ARG A 65 7.11 -16.04 -25.46
N ARG A 66 8.09 -16.81 -24.98
CA ARG A 66 9.50 -16.38 -25.02
C ARG A 66 10.05 -16.63 -26.42
N LYS A 67 10.41 -15.57 -27.17
CA LYS A 67 11.08 -15.67 -28.47
C LYS A 67 12.54 -16.10 -28.26
N LYS A 68 13.00 -17.14 -28.96
CA LYS A 68 14.41 -17.58 -28.95
C LYS A 68 15.16 -16.98 -30.14
N LEU A 69 16.39 -16.51 -29.90
CA LEU A 69 17.32 -16.04 -30.92
C LEU A 69 17.83 -17.21 -31.76
N LYS A 70 17.96 -17.01 -33.07
CA LYS A 70 18.60 -17.97 -33.99
C LYS A 70 20.05 -17.56 -34.23
N THR A 71 20.98 -18.43 -33.91
CA THR A 71 22.39 -18.35 -34.32
C THR A 71 22.54 -19.17 -35.59
N SER A 72 23.09 -18.58 -36.65
CA SER A 72 23.52 -19.31 -37.86
C SER A 72 25.01 -19.64 -37.72
N ASP A 73 25.39 -20.83 -38.20
CA ASP A 73 26.77 -21.36 -38.23
C ASP A 73 27.77 -20.45 -38.97
#